data_AF-A0A0S6U798-F1
#
_entry.id   AF-A0A0S6U798-F1
#
_cell.length_a   1.000
_cell.length_b   1.000
_cell.length_c   1.000
_cell.angle_alpha   90.00
_cell.angle_beta   90.00
_cell.angle_gamma   90.00
#
_symmetry.space_group_name_H-M   'P 1'
#
loop_
_entity.id
_entity.type
_entity.pdbx_description
1 polymer ?
#
loop_
_entity_poly.entity_id
_entity_poly.type
_entity_poly.pdbx_seq_one_letter_code
_entity_poly.pdbx_strand_id
1 'polypeptide(L)' 'MTIEEKTWLNEYHKSVYEKISPYLNDEEKKWLKEHTRET' A
#
# COMPACT_ATOMS: atom_id res chain seq x y z
N MET A 1 -3.72 16.83 -5.36
CA MET A 1 -2.40 16.21 -5.15
C MET A 1 -1.52 16.59 -6.31
N THR A 2 -0.39 17.22 -6.02
CA THR A 2 0.71 17.40 -6.97
C THR A 2 1.29 16.05 -7.37
N ILE A 3 2.09 16.03 -8.44
CA ILE A 3 2.74 14.79 -8.92
C ILE A 3 3.64 14.21 -7.82
N GLU A 4 4.36 15.06 -7.08
CA GLU A 4 5.24 14.67 -6.00
C GLU A 4 4.49 14.04 -4.82
N GLU A 5 3.36 14.62 -4.41
CA GLU A 5 2.51 14.06 -3.36
C GLU A 5 1.95 12.69 -3.76
N LYS A 6 1.59 12.50 -5.03
CA LYS A 6 1.13 11.20 -5.55
C LYS A 6 2.25 10.15 -5.54
N THR A 7 3.44 10.51 -6.01
CA THR A 7 4.60 9.61 -5.99
C THR A 7 4.94 9.19 -4.57
N TRP A 8 4.99 10.15 -3.63
CA TRP A 8 5.24 9.85 -2.22
C TRP A 8 4.18 8.92 -1.63
N LEU A 9 2.90 9.16 -1.93
CA LEU A 9 1.79 8.32 -1.46
C LEU A 9 1.89 6.88 -2.00
N ASN A 10 2.21 6.72 -3.29
CA ASN A 10 2.35 5.41 -3.91
C ASN A 10 3.54 4.62 -3.34
N GLU A 11 4.68 5.28 -3.13
CA GLU A 11 5.85 4.68 -2.47
C GLU A 11 5.54 4.29 -1.02
N TYR A 12 4.83 5.15 -0.30
CA TYR A 12 4.38 4.86 1.06
C TYR A 12 3.47 3.62 1.08
N HIS A 13 2.44 3.57 0.23
CA HIS A 13 1.53 2.43 0.08
C HIS A 13 2.28 1.12 -0.21
N LYS A 14 3.27 1.15 -1.10
CA LYS A 14 4.12 -0.01 -1.40
C LYS A 14 4.91 -0.46 -0.17
N SER A 15 5.54 0.48 0.55
CA SER A 15 6.33 0.16 1.74
C SER A 15 5.49 -0.45 2.87
N VAL A 16 4.25 0.00 3.03
CA VAL A 16 3.28 -0.52 4.00
C VAL A 16 2.89 -1.94 3.64
N TYR A 17 2.57 -2.20 2.37
CA TYR A 17 2.23 -3.55 1.91
C TYR A 17 3.39 -4.53 2.08
N GLU A 18 4.60 -4.15 1.69
CA GLU A 18 5.80 -5.01 1.81
C GLU A 18 6.13 -5.36 3.26
N LYS A 19 6.01 -4.41 4.19
CA LYS A 19 6.33 -4.63 5.60
C LYS A 19 5.25 -5.38 6.35
N ILE A 20 3.98 -5.13 6.06
CA ILE A 20 2.86 -5.66 6.85
C ILE A 20 2.35 -6.97 6.27
N SER A 21 2.37 -7.16 4.94
CA SER A 21 1.85 -8.39 4.32
C SER A 21 2.41 -9.71 4.87
N PRO A 22 3.69 -9.84 5.29
CA PRO A 22 4.18 -11.09 5.86
C PRO A 22 3.49 -11.51 7.16
N TYR A 23 2.90 -10.55 7.88
CA TYR A 23 2.23 -10.76 9.16
C TYR A 23 0.72 -10.96 9.02
N LEU A 24 0.18 -10.86 7.80
CA LEU A 24 -1.24 -10.93 7.50
C LEU A 24 -1.64 -12.26 6.88
N ASN A 25 -2.88 -12.66 7.15
CA ASN A 25 -3.51 -13.79 6.45
C ASN A 25 -3.95 -13.37 5.02
N ASP A 26 -4.45 -14.32 4.25
CA ASP A 26 -4.76 -14.08 2.83
C ASP A 26 -5.94 -13.12 2.61
N GLU A 27 -6.89 -13.03 3.55
CA GLU A 27 -7.99 -12.06 3.48
C GLU A 27 -7.50 -10.65 3.83
N GLU A 28 -6.69 -10.54 4.89
CA GLU A 28 -6.09 -9.29 5.33
C GLU A 28 -5.11 -8.74 4.28
N LYS A 29 -4.34 -9.59 3.61
CA LYS A 29 -3.49 -9.21 2.47
C LYS A 29 -4.29 -8.64 1.32
N LYS A 30 -5.43 -9.26 0.98
CA LYS A 30 -6.33 -8.75 -0.08
C LYS A 30 -6.89 -7.38 0.30
N TRP A 31 -7.38 -7.24 1.53
CA TRP A 31 -7.87 -5.97 2.06
C TRP A 31 -6.78 -4.89 2.01
N LEU A 32 -5.57 -5.20 2.48
CA LEU A 32 -4.45 -4.28 2.47
C LEU A 32 -4.08 -3.86 1.05
N LYS A 33 -4.02 -4.81 0.11
CA LYS A 33 -3.71 -4.52 -1.31
C LYS A 33 -4.71 -3.56 -1.96
N GLU A 34 -5.99 -3.67 -1.63
CA GLU A 34 -7.02 -2.77 -2.14
C GLU A 34 -6.89 -1.36 -1.57
N HIS A 35 -6.53 -1.24 -0.29
CA HIS A 35 -6.37 0.05 0.40
C HIS A 35 -5.01 0.72 0.13
N THR A 36 -3.99 -0.03 -0.25
CA THR A 36 -2.67 0.47 -0.66
C THR A 36 -2.52 0.53 -2.19
N ARG A 37 -3.63 0.67 -2.93
CA ARG A 37 -3.57 0.80 -4.39
C ARG A 37 -3.05 2.19 -4.78
N GLU A 38 -2.31 2.26 -5.89
CA GLU A 38 -1.83 3.53 -6.46
C GLU A 38 -3.02 4.41 -6.91
N THR A 39 -2.92 5.73 -6.70
CA THR A 39 -3.99 6.73 -6.95
C THR A 39 -3.50 7.98 -7.74
#